data_AF-A0A1G3L5M7-F1
#
_entry.id   AF-A0A1G3L5M7-F1
#
_cell.length_a   1.000
_cell.length_b   1.000
_cell.length_c   1.000
_cell.angle_alpha   90.00
_cell.angle_beta   90.00
_cell.angle_gamma   90.00
#
_symmetry.space_group_name_H-M   'P 1'
#
loop_
_entity.id
_entity.type
_entity.pdbx_description
1 polymer ?
#
loop_
_entity_poly.entity_id
_entity_poly.type
_entity_poly.pdbx_seq_one_letter_code
_entity_poly.pdbx_strand_id
1 'polypeptide(L)' 'MLKIDPHALDRVINNLIDNAIKYNSDGGTINVTLTQDENNVNFIVKDNGYGIKDEQQKHIFEPYYSNFVSIFCYI' A
#
# COMPACT_ATOMS: atom_id res chain seq x y z
N MET A 1 -14.42 8.63 17.38
CA MET A 1 -14.39 9.06 15.97
C MET A 1 -12.93 9.29 15.61
N LEU A 2 -12.41 8.60 14.60
CA LEU A 2 -11.03 8.78 14.15
C LEU A 2 -10.86 10.21 13.61
N LYS A 3 -9.83 10.93 14.07
CA LYS A 3 -9.45 12.22 13.49
C LYS A 3 -8.46 11.96 12.37
N ILE A 4 -8.90 12.13 11.14
CA ILE A 4 -8.12 11.91 9.93
C ILE A 4 -8.30 13.10 8.99
N ASP A 5 -7.25 13.46 8.26
CA ASP A 5 -7.36 14.30 7.07
C ASP A 5 -7.83 13.44 5.89
N PRO A 6 -9.06 13.66 5.36
CA PRO A 6 -9.61 12.84 4.30
C PRO A 6 -8.81 12.91 3.00
N HIS A 7 -8.20 14.06 2.68
CA HIS A 7 -7.42 14.20 1.45
C HIS A 7 -6.08 13.46 1.54
N ALA A 8 -5.45 13.49 2.72
CA ALA A 8 -4.24 12.71 2.95
C ALA A 8 -4.53 11.20 2.87
N LEU A 9 -5.65 10.76 3.44
CA LEU A 9 -6.07 9.36 3.40
C LEU A 9 -6.36 8.90 1.96
N ASP A 10 -7.13 9.67 1.21
CA ASP A 10 -7.42 9.37 -0.20
C ASP A 10 -6.14 9.24 -1.02
N ARG A 11 -5.17 10.14 -0.81
CA ARG A 11 -3.88 10.07 -1.50
C ARG A 11 -3.11 8.78 -1.18
N VAL A 12 -3.05 8.40 0.08
CA VAL A 12 -2.35 7.17 0.49
C VAL A 12 -3.03 5.94 -0.08
N ILE A 13 -4.36 5.84 0.02
CA ILE A 13 -5.12 4.71 -0.49
C ILE A 13 -4.93 4.57 -2.00
N ASN A 14 -5.09 5.66 -2.77
CA ASN A 14 -4.91 5.62 -4.22
C ASN A 14 -3.49 5.20 -4.60
N ASN A 15 -2.47 5.73 -3.93
CA ASN A 15 -1.09 5.32 -4.21
C ASN A 15 -0.86 3.81 -4.02
N LEU A 16 -1.46 3.20 -3.00
CA LEU A 16 -1.33 1.77 -2.75
C LEU A 16 -2.06 0.92 -3.79
N ILE A 17 -3.30 1.29 -4.11
CA ILE A 17 -4.11 0.58 -5.10
C ILE A 17 -3.51 0.72 -6.50
N ASP A 18 -3.07 1.92 -6.88
CA ASP A 18 -2.46 2.17 -8.19
C ASP A 18 -1.18 1.35 -8.36
N ASN A 19 -0.35 1.25 -7.31
CA ASN A 19 0.83 0.39 -7.33
C ASN A 19 0.46 -1.09 -7.47
N ALA A 20 -0.52 -1.56 -6.70
CA ALA A 20 -0.97 -2.94 -6.75
C ALA A 20 -1.56 -3.31 -8.12
N ILE A 21 -2.13 -2.37 -8.87
CA ILE A 21 -2.60 -2.56 -10.26
C ILE A 21 -1.43 -2.51 -11.24
N LYS A 22 -0.62 -1.46 -11.17
CA LYS A 22 0.45 -1.17 -12.15
C LYS A 22 1.56 -2.21 -12.16
N TYR A 23 1.87 -2.80 -11.00
CA TYR A 23 2.95 -3.78 -10.85
C TYR A 23 2.46 -5.20 -10.61
N ASN A 24 1.17 -5.45 -10.84
CA ASN A 24 0.66 -6.81 -10.79
C ASN A 24 1.11 -7.63 -11.99
N SER A 25 0.97 -8.94 -11.86
CA SER A 25 1.02 -9.87 -12.98
C SER A 25 -0.29 -9.81 -13.79
N ASP A 26 -0.23 -10.18 -15.07
CA ASP A 26 -1.44 -10.30 -15.89
C ASP A 26 -2.35 -11.39 -15.32
N GLY A 27 -3.62 -11.04 -15.05
CA GLY A 27 -4.55 -11.93 -14.33
C GLY A 27 -4.26 -12.08 -12.83
N GLY A 28 -3.38 -11.24 -12.28
CA GLY A 28 -3.10 -11.14 -10.86
C GLY A 28 -4.31 -10.72 -10.04
N THR A 29 -4.22 -10.95 -8.73
CA THR A 29 -5.26 -10.64 -7.76
C THR A 29 -4.75 -9.56 -6.81
N ILE A 30 -5.64 -8.65 -6.46
CA ILE A 30 -5.43 -7.65 -5.41
C ILE A 30 -6.47 -7.91 -4.33
N ASN A 31 -6.02 -8.10 -3.10
CA ASN A 31 -6.87 -8.26 -1.93
C ASN A 31 -6.75 -7.00 -1.08
N VAL A 32 -7.90 -6.38 -0.80
CA VAL A 32 -7.99 -5.22 0.08
C VAL A 32 -8.74 -5.63 1.33
N THR A 33 -8.11 -5.41 2.48
CA THR A 33 -8.65 -5.81 3.78
C THR A 33 -8.64 -4.60 4.72
N LEU A 34 -9.76 -4.37 5.40
CA LEU A 34 -9.88 -3.42 6.48
C LEU A 34 -10.20 -4.17 7.76
N THR A 35 -9.32 -4.12 8.75
CA THR A 35 -9.56 -4.68 10.07
C THR A 35 -9.38 -3.61 11.14
N GLN A 36 -9.99 -3.83 12.30
CA GLN A 36 -9.85 -2.94 13.44
C GLN A 36 -9.48 -3.78 14.66
N ASP A 37 -8.51 -3.31 15.44
CA ASP A 37 -8.22 -3.79 16.78
C ASP A 37 -8.62 -2.73 17.82
N GLU A 38 -8.27 -2.95 19.10
CA GLU A 38 -8.66 -2.05 20.20
C GLU A 38 -8.19 -0.61 19.99
N ASN A 39 -7.05 -0.41 19.33
CA ASN A 39 -6.39 0.89 19.22
C ASN A 39 -6.27 1.39 17.78
N ASN A 40 -6.31 0.49 16.80
CA ASN A 40 -5.93 0.79 15.43
C ASN A 40 -6.94 0.32 14.39
N VAL A 41 -6.89 0.99 13.24
CA VAL A 41 -7.52 0.57 12.00
C VAL A 41 -6.42 0.19 11.02
N ASN A 42 -6.43 -1.07 10.61
CA ASN A 42 -5.48 -1.66 9.69
C ASN A 42 -6.09 -1.71 8.28
N PHE A 43 -5.52 -0.95 7.35
CA PHE A 43 -5.84 -1.01 5.93
C PHE A 43 -4.71 -1.70 5.18
N ILE A 44 -5.01 -2.85 4.59
CA ILE A 44 -4.03 -3.75 3.99
C ILE A 44 -4.37 -3.93 2.51
N VAL A 45 -3.40 -3.67 1.63
CA VAL A 45 -3.47 -3.99 0.20
C VAL A 45 -2.42 -5.05 -0.08
N LYS A 46 -2.86 -6.22 -0.57
CA LYS A 46 -1.99 -7.35 -0.91
C LYS A 46 -2.21 -7.76 -2.36
N ASP A 47 -1.17 -7.68 -3.17
CA ASP A 47 -1.12 -8.21 -4.53
C ASP A 47 -0.27 -9.49 -4.61
N ASN A 48 -0.33 -10.16 -5.76
CA ASN A 48 0.55 -11.27 -6.15
C ASN A 48 1.36 -10.93 -7.42
N GLY A 49 1.76 -9.66 -7.53
CA GLY A 49 2.55 -9.14 -8.63
C GLY A 49 4.01 -9.55 -8.60
N TYR A 50 4.82 -8.83 -9.36
CA TYR A 50 6.26 -9.11 -9.49
C TYR A 50 7.05 -8.85 -8.19
N GLY A 51 6.44 -8.17 -7.23
CA GLY A 51 7.06 -7.80 -5.96
C GLY A 51 8.16 -6.74 -6.10
N ILE A 52 8.88 -6.51 -5.00
CA ILE A 52 9.96 -5.51 -4.91
C ILE A 52 11.23 -6.26 -4.50
N LYS A 53 12.32 -6.08 -5.27
CA LYS A 53 13.62 -6.68 -4.90
C LYS A 53 14.09 -6.15 -3.54
N ASP A 54 14.73 -7.00 -2.74
CA ASP A 54 15.15 -6.67 -1.38
C ASP A 54 16.05 -5.42 -1.29
N GLU A 55 16.91 -5.21 -2.30
CA GLU A 55 17.76 -4.02 -2.39
C GLU A 55 16.95 -2.74 -2.57
N GLN A 56 15.81 -2.82 -3.25
CA GLN A 56 14.93 -1.68 -3.56
C GLN A 56 13.97 -1.37 -2.41
N GLN A 57 13.60 -2.39 -1.60
CA GLN A 57 12.69 -2.24 -0.46
C GLN A 57 13.18 -1.18 0.55
N LYS A 58 14.48 -0.97 0.68
CA LYS A 58 15.06 0.03 1.59
C LYS A 58 14.84 1.47 1.12
N HIS A 59 14.62 1.67 -0.17
CA HIS A 59 14.56 2.98 -0.79
C HIS A 59 13.14 3.41 -1.16
N ILE A 60 12.12 2.57 -0.91
CA ILE A 60 10.74 2.84 -1.32
C ILE A 60 10.09 4.08 -0.70
N PHE A 61 10.64 4.55 0.41
CA PHE A 61 10.19 5.76 1.11
C PHE A 61 11.10 6.98 0.84
N GLU A 62 12.15 6.83 0.04
CA GLU A 62 13.04 7.93 -0.31
C GLU A 62 12.40 8.84 -1.37
N PRO A 63 12.53 10.17 -1.24
CA PRO A 63 12.10 11.10 -2.28
C PRO A 63 12.73 10.75 -3.63
N TYR A 64 11.95 10.86 -4.71
CA TYR A 64 12.37 10.55 -6.09
C TYR A 64 12.63 9.07 -6.40
N TYR A 65 12.48 8.15 -5.44
CA TYR A 65 12.41 6.72 -5.69
C TYR A 65 11.02 6.34 -6.22
N SER A 66 10.72 6.81 -7.43
CA SER A 66 9.44 6.53 -8.10
C SER A 66 9.45 5.07 -8.52
N ASN A 67 8.74 4.19 -7.79
CA ASN A 67 7.81 3.21 -8.37
C ASN A 67 7.42 2.02 -7.48
N PHE A 68 7.73 1.95 -6.20
CA PHE A 68 7.36 0.77 -5.43
C PHE A 68 6.89 1.18 -4.05
N VAL A 69 5.59 1.16 -3.78
CA VAL A 69 5.07 1.30 -2.42
C VAL A 69 4.02 0.21 -2.24
N SER A 70 4.46 -1.00 -1.93
CA SER A 70 3.63 -1.97 -1.20
C SER A 70 3.84 -1.69 0.27
N ILE A 71 3.04 -0.80 0.85
CA ILE A 71 2.98 -0.64 2.31
C ILE A 71 2.07 -1.76 2.82
N PHE A 72 2.67 -2.77 3.44
CA PHE A 72 1.96 -3.51 4.49
C PHE A 72 1.76 -2.54 5.65
N CYS A 73 0.60 -1.89 5.69
CA CYS A 73 0.22 -1.05 6.82
C CYS A 73 -0.23 -1.97 7.95
N TYR A 74 0.73 -2.37 8.79
CA TYR A 74 0.44 -2.64 10.19
C TYR A 74 0.55 -1.30 10.90
N ILE A 75 -0.59 -0.66 11.17
CA ILE A 75 -0.67 0.38 12.20
C ILE A 75 -1.36 -0.25 13.39
#